data_AF-A0A3C0KZ89-F1
#
_entry.id   AF-A0A3C0KZ89-F1
#
_cell.length_a   1.000
_cell.length_b   1.000
_cell.length_c   1.000
_cell.angle_alpha   90.00
_cell.angle_beta   90.00
_cell.angle_gamma   90.00
#
_symmetry.space_group_name_H-M   'P 1'
#
loop_
_entity.id
_entity.type
_entity.pdbx_description
1 polymer ?
#
loop_
_entity_poly.entity_id
_entity_poly.type
_entity_poly.pdbx_seq_one_letter_code
_entity_poly.pdbx_strand_id
1 'polypeptide(L)'
;LQTKLEQGRDLLLEFASFDALDGDRITQALAGAEERKALSNYLSESFSFFGLELEPLSSQVQLVKPTALLQTRSTVSAESQGHLQYPEIAEDGIAYTLDRATALAREDLQFLTWEHPLVNQALDRVLSDQIGNACVSLIKRPALPAGTLLVECLYRLDCAAPPSLDLQQHLEQPFLRFIIAPGPLDLTPRFEFDPLLDALPAKPEPLAKLIGLQRSQIESMLQFADALADTQTLIEVQTASKTFKKRQDAAHDRLAHLARHNPAVSQEVVDQTLEKRAAGLSFLDQVSPRLDAIRVIITA
;
A
#
# COMPACT_ATOMS: atom_id res chain seq x y z
N LEU A 1 35.39 2.03 42.13
CA LEU A 1 34.91 2.67 40.87
C LEU A 1 33.57 2.08 40.45
N GLN A 2 33.45 0.76 40.24
CA GLN A 2 32.15 0.09 40.01
C GLN A 2 31.08 0.42 41.06
N THR A 3 31.41 0.35 42.35
CA THR A 3 30.46 0.67 43.44
C THR A 3 29.98 2.13 43.43
N LYS A 4 30.83 3.06 42.96
CA LYS A 4 30.46 4.48 42.80
C LYS A 4 29.57 4.70 41.57
N LEU A 5 29.74 3.89 40.52
CA LEU A 5 28.88 3.90 39.34
C LEU A 5 27.50 3.33 39.68
N GLU A 6 27.44 2.21 40.40
CA GLU A 6 26.18 1.61 40.87
C GLU A 6 25.38 2.54 41.78
N GLN A 7 26.05 3.26 42.68
CA GLN A 7 25.42 4.25 43.56
C GLN A 7 24.98 5.54 42.84
N GLY A 8 25.48 5.78 41.63
CA GLY A 8 25.09 6.92 40.79
C GLY A 8 24.01 6.59 39.76
N ARG A 9 23.49 5.36 39.73
CA ARG A 9 22.42 4.96 38.81
C ARG A 9 21.11 5.59 39.26
N ASP A 10 20.48 6.31 38.34
CA ASP A 10 19.10 6.76 38.52
C ASP A 10 18.17 5.61 38.13
N LEU A 11 17.79 4.81 39.13
CA LEU A 11 16.94 3.63 38.93
C LEU A 11 15.57 4.01 38.35
N LEU A 12 15.03 5.19 38.69
CA LEU A 12 13.74 5.63 38.14
C LEU A 12 13.87 5.95 36.66
N LEU A 13 14.98 6.58 36.25
CA LEU A 13 15.27 6.81 34.84
C LEU A 13 15.46 5.48 34.10
N GLU A 14 16.15 4.51 34.69
CA GLU A 14 16.32 3.19 34.06
C GLU A 14 15.00 2.47 33.85
N PHE A 15 14.13 2.42 34.87
CA PHE A 15 12.79 1.86 34.76
C PHE A 15 11.91 2.61 33.76
N ALA A 16 12.03 3.94 33.69
CA ALA A 16 11.30 4.74 32.70
C ALA A 16 11.85 4.59 31.26
N SER A 17 13.13 4.23 31.12
CA SER A 17 13.82 4.14 29.83
C SER A 17 13.59 2.79 29.14
N PHE A 18 13.41 1.71 29.90
CA PHE A 18 13.23 0.38 29.34
C PHE A 18 12.25 -0.45 30.16
N ASP A 19 11.14 -0.82 29.52
CA ASP A 19 10.23 -1.84 30.01
C ASP A 19 10.48 -3.13 29.22
N ALA A 20 10.95 -4.17 29.91
CA ALA A 20 11.27 -5.45 29.30
C ALA A 20 10.04 -6.16 28.71
N LEU A 21 8.87 -6.04 29.37
CA LEU A 21 7.66 -6.72 28.90
C LEU A 21 7.12 -6.07 27.63
N ASP A 22 7.09 -4.73 27.60
CA ASP A 22 6.71 -4.01 26.40
C ASP A 22 7.75 -4.16 25.29
N GLY A 23 9.03 -4.16 25.62
CA GLY A 23 10.13 -4.43 24.68
C GLY A 23 10.01 -5.80 24.02
N ASP A 24 9.79 -6.85 24.81
CA ASP A 24 9.58 -8.21 24.30
C ASP A 24 8.31 -8.30 23.44
N ARG A 25 7.22 -7.68 23.86
CA ARG A 25 5.96 -7.64 23.11
C ARG A 25 6.12 -6.97 21.75
N ILE A 26 6.79 -5.82 21.70
CA ILE A 26 7.06 -5.10 20.45
C ILE A 26 8.00 -5.92 19.55
N THR A 27 9.02 -6.54 20.13
CA THR A 27 9.98 -7.37 19.37
C THR A 27 9.28 -8.58 18.75
N GLN A 28 8.40 -9.26 19.49
CA GLN A 28 7.61 -10.37 18.97
C GLN A 28 6.63 -9.93 17.89
N ALA A 29 5.96 -8.78 18.09
CA ALA A 29 5.06 -8.22 17.07
C ALA A 29 5.81 -7.88 15.79
N LEU A 30 7.00 -7.29 15.90
CA LEU A 30 7.85 -6.97 14.76
C LEU A 30 8.30 -8.24 14.03
N ALA A 31 8.77 -9.26 14.76
CA ALA A 31 9.16 -10.54 14.16
C ALA A 31 7.99 -11.23 13.43
N GLY A 32 6.76 -11.09 13.94
CA GLY A 32 5.55 -11.58 13.27
C GLY A 32 5.16 -10.76 12.03
N ALA A 33 5.41 -9.45 12.04
CA ALA A 33 5.12 -8.55 10.91
C ALA A 33 6.13 -8.67 9.75
N GLU A 34 7.27 -9.31 9.96
CA GLU A 34 8.25 -9.61 8.91
C GLU A 34 7.78 -10.73 7.99
N GLU A 35 6.73 -10.46 7.22
CA GLU A 35 6.20 -11.39 6.23
C GLU A 35 7.11 -11.43 4.99
N ARG A 36 8.19 -12.23 5.10
CA ARG A 36 9.22 -12.37 4.05
C ARG A 36 8.67 -12.86 2.72
N LYS A 37 7.64 -13.72 2.77
CA LYS A 37 7.06 -14.33 1.56
C LYS A 37 6.32 -13.29 0.71
N ALA A 38 5.49 -12.46 1.33
CA ALA A 38 4.76 -11.41 0.63
C ALA A 38 5.73 -10.41 -0.03
N LEU A 39 6.74 -9.95 0.71
CA LEU A 39 7.77 -9.06 0.18
C LEU A 39 8.57 -9.71 -0.94
N SER A 40 8.99 -10.97 -0.77
CA SER A 40 9.71 -11.71 -1.81
C SER A 40 8.91 -11.85 -3.11
N ASN A 41 7.61 -12.15 -3.01
CA ASN A 41 6.75 -12.27 -4.18
C ASN A 41 6.60 -10.92 -4.88
N TYR A 42 6.31 -9.86 -4.12
CA TYR A 42 6.20 -8.51 -4.65
C TYR A 42 7.49 -8.06 -5.35
N LEU A 43 8.65 -8.25 -4.71
CA LEU A 43 9.95 -7.91 -5.29
C LEU A 43 10.20 -8.67 -6.59
N SER A 44 9.93 -9.98 -6.62
CA SER A 44 10.11 -10.79 -7.83
C SER A 44 9.25 -10.29 -8.99
N GLU A 45 7.98 -9.99 -8.74
CA GLU A 45 7.06 -9.48 -9.76
C GLU A 45 7.43 -8.07 -10.20
N SER A 46 7.73 -7.18 -9.25
CA SER A 46 8.13 -5.80 -9.50
C SER A 46 9.42 -5.76 -10.33
N PHE A 47 10.48 -6.46 -9.90
CA PHE A 47 11.73 -6.53 -10.64
C PHE A 47 11.54 -7.04 -12.06
N SER A 48 10.82 -8.17 -12.23
CA SER A 48 10.51 -8.68 -13.57
C SER A 48 9.73 -7.68 -14.41
N PHE A 49 8.77 -6.96 -13.83
CA PHE A 49 7.99 -5.93 -14.52
C PHE A 49 8.85 -4.75 -14.97
N PHE A 50 9.90 -4.39 -14.22
CA PHE A 50 10.82 -3.32 -14.61
C PHE A 50 12.02 -3.80 -15.43
N GLY A 51 12.08 -5.09 -15.79
CA GLY A 51 13.17 -5.65 -16.60
C GLY A 51 14.46 -5.88 -15.79
N LEU A 52 14.32 -6.11 -14.50
CA LEU A 52 15.39 -6.55 -13.61
C LEU A 52 15.35 -8.07 -13.47
N GLU A 53 16.52 -8.68 -13.40
CA GLU A 53 16.67 -10.12 -13.22
C GLU A 53 17.16 -10.43 -11.80
N LEU A 54 16.62 -11.50 -11.24
CA LEU A 54 17.02 -12.04 -9.95
C LEU A 54 17.91 -13.25 -10.12
N GLU A 55 19.13 -13.16 -9.61
CA GLU A 55 20.12 -14.24 -9.57
C GLU A 55 20.27 -14.74 -8.13
N PRO A 56 19.94 -16.01 -7.81
CA PRO A 56 20.13 -16.55 -6.47
C PRO A 56 21.62 -16.80 -6.20
N LEU A 57 22.20 -16.07 -5.23
CA LEU A 57 23.59 -16.29 -4.79
C LEU A 57 23.69 -17.36 -3.70
N SER A 58 22.69 -17.45 -2.83
CA SER A 58 22.57 -18.49 -1.80
C SER A 58 21.11 -18.68 -1.38
N SER A 59 20.85 -19.50 -0.35
CA SER A 59 19.49 -19.75 0.15
C SER A 59 18.78 -18.50 0.69
N GLN A 60 19.51 -17.48 1.13
CA GLN A 60 18.96 -16.25 1.74
C GLN A 60 19.45 -14.98 1.06
N VAL A 61 20.22 -15.11 -0.04
CA VAL A 61 20.83 -13.96 -0.72
C VAL A 61 20.49 -13.99 -2.20
N GLN A 62 19.96 -12.89 -2.68
CA GLN A 62 19.63 -12.67 -4.09
C GLN A 62 20.41 -11.48 -4.61
N LEU A 63 20.73 -11.51 -5.89
CA LEU A 63 21.37 -10.43 -6.62
C LEU A 63 20.39 -9.93 -7.68
N VAL A 64 20.01 -8.66 -7.59
CA VAL A 64 19.17 -8.02 -8.59
C VAL A 64 20.05 -7.22 -9.55
N LYS A 65 19.90 -7.46 -10.85
CA LYS A 65 20.68 -6.78 -11.91
C LYS A 65 19.80 -6.24 -13.03
N PRO A 66 20.16 -5.11 -13.63
CA PRO A 66 19.56 -4.64 -14.88
C PRO A 66 19.73 -5.64 -16.03
N THR A 67 18.68 -5.82 -16.83
CA THR A 67 18.77 -6.55 -18.10
C THR A 67 18.69 -5.60 -19.30
N ALA A 68 18.95 -6.10 -20.50
CA ALA A 68 18.72 -5.35 -21.75
C ALA A 68 17.26 -4.88 -21.92
N LEU A 69 16.29 -5.53 -21.25
CA LEU A 69 14.89 -5.09 -21.25
C LEU A 69 14.71 -3.79 -20.47
N LEU A 70 15.47 -3.57 -19.39
CA LEU A 70 15.48 -2.30 -18.66
C LEU A 70 15.96 -1.17 -19.57
N GLN A 71 17.00 -1.40 -20.38
CA GLN A 71 17.49 -0.40 -21.35
C GLN A 71 16.44 -0.04 -22.42
N THR A 72 15.53 -0.96 -22.75
CA THR A 72 14.45 -0.75 -23.72
C THR A 72 13.21 -0.10 -23.09
N ARG A 73 12.92 -0.35 -21.80
CA ARG A 73 11.84 0.32 -21.05
C ARG A 73 12.26 1.67 -20.46
N SER A 74 13.57 1.87 -20.30
CA SER A 74 14.25 3.14 -20.00
C SER A 74 14.49 3.97 -21.27
N THR A 75 13.74 3.74 -22.34
CA THR A 75 13.76 4.68 -23.47
C THR A 75 13.05 5.95 -23.05
N VAL A 76 13.86 6.99 -22.87
CA VAL A 76 13.49 8.40 -22.97
C VAL A 76 12.44 8.56 -24.06
N SER A 77 11.18 8.77 -23.67
CA SER A 77 10.20 9.36 -24.56
C SER A 77 10.67 10.79 -24.83
N ALA A 78 11.04 11.07 -26.08
CA ALA A 78 11.57 12.38 -26.52
C ALA A 78 10.61 13.57 -26.27
N GLU A 79 9.39 13.30 -25.81
CA GLU A 79 8.31 14.27 -25.67
C GLU A 79 7.84 14.46 -24.21
N SER A 80 8.29 13.62 -23.27
CA SER A 80 7.93 13.72 -21.85
C SER A 80 9.17 13.91 -20.98
N GLN A 81 9.30 15.09 -20.38
CA GLN A 81 10.29 15.41 -19.33
C GLN A 81 10.02 14.67 -18.01
N GLY A 82 9.75 13.36 -18.05
CA GLY A 82 9.52 12.51 -16.89
C GLY A 82 10.48 11.33 -16.93
N HIS A 83 11.48 11.38 -16.06
CA HIS A 83 12.49 10.33 -15.90
C HIS A 83 11.83 8.99 -15.56
N LEU A 84 11.99 7.98 -16.43
CA LEU A 84 11.63 6.60 -16.17
C LEU A 84 12.84 5.87 -15.60
N GLN A 85 13.14 6.10 -14.33
CA GLN A 85 14.14 5.33 -13.60
C GLN A 85 13.42 4.56 -12.49
N TYR A 86 13.44 3.22 -12.59
CA TYR A 86 13.45 2.40 -11.38
C TYR A 86 14.58 2.92 -10.47
N PRO A 87 14.52 2.83 -9.12
CA PRO A 87 15.65 3.23 -8.27
C PRO A 87 16.95 2.76 -8.91
N GLU A 88 17.86 3.68 -9.22
CA GLU A 88 19.03 3.39 -10.07
C GLU A 88 19.86 2.26 -9.44
N ILE A 89 19.62 1.03 -9.91
CA ILE A 89 20.45 -0.12 -9.57
C ILE A 89 21.67 0.00 -10.47
N ALA A 90 22.86 0.03 -9.85
CA ALA A 90 24.12 0.02 -10.59
C ALA A 90 24.16 -1.16 -11.57
N GLU A 91 24.94 -1.05 -12.66
CA GLU A 91 25.05 -2.14 -13.65
C GLU A 91 25.53 -3.46 -13.03
N ASP A 92 26.37 -3.39 -11.99
CA ASP A 92 26.85 -4.56 -11.25
C ASP A 92 25.76 -5.23 -10.39
N GLY A 93 24.61 -4.58 -10.23
CA GLY A 93 23.50 -5.04 -9.41
C GLY A 93 23.65 -4.76 -7.92
N ILE A 94 22.63 -5.15 -7.16
CA ILE A 94 22.61 -5.06 -5.70
C ILE A 94 22.37 -6.46 -5.13
N ALA A 95 23.27 -6.92 -4.26
CA ALA A 95 23.04 -8.11 -3.46
C ALA A 95 22.20 -7.76 -2.23
N TYR A 96 21.13 -8.52 -2.00
CA TYR A 96 20.21 -8.27 -0.90
C TYR A 96 19.77 -9.55 -0.19
N THR A 97 19.25 -9.38 1.02
CA THR A 97 18.62 -10.42 1.83
C THR A 97 17.33 -9.89 2.46
N LEU A 98 16.38 -10.79 2.68
CA LEU A 98 15.14 -10.53 3.45
C LEU A 98 15.23 -11.10 4.87
N ASP A 99 16.37 -11.70 5.23
CA ASP A 99 16.62 -12.29 6.53
C ASP A 99 17.52 -11.39 7.38
N ARG A 100 16.97 -10.89 8.49
CA ARG A 100 17.69 -9.99 9.40
C ARG A 100 18.97 -10.61 9.95
N ALA A 101 18.97 -11.89 10.31
CA ALA A 101 20.15 -12.54 10.87
C ALA A 101 21.31 -12.58 9.85
N THR A 102 20.99 -12.86 8.58
CA THR A 102 21.94 -12.79 7.46
C THR A 102 22.45 -11.37 7.24
N ALA A 103 21.58 -10.37 7.28
CA ALA A 103 21.99 -8.96 7.14
C ALA A 103 22.93 -8.51 8.27
N LEU A 104 22.67 -8.92 9.52
CA LEU A 104 23.53 -8.61 10.65
C LEU A 104 24.90 -9.29 10.56
N ALA A 105 24.98 -10.46 9.94
CA ALA A 105 26.24 -11.18 9.74
C ALA A 105 27.03 -10.66 8.52
N ARG A 106 26.38 -9.99 7.58
CA ARG A 106 26.95 -9.54 6.31
C ARG A 106 26.52 -8.11 5.98
N GLU A 107 27.36 -7.16 6.37
CA GLU A 107 27.16 -5.74 6.11
C GLU A 107 27.21 -5.36 4.62
N ASP A 108 27.76 -6.24 3.77
CA ASP A 108 27.84 -6.02 2.33
C ASP A 108 26.50 -6.28 1.60
N LEU A 109 25.51 -6.85 2.28
CA LEU A 109 24.17 -7.11 1.74
C LEU A 109 23.19 -6.01 2.13
N GLN A 110 22.33 -5.61 1.19
CA GLN A 110 21.19 -4.76 1.51
C GLN A 110 20.09 -5.57 2.21
N PHE A 111 19.59 -5.08 3.35
CA PHE A 111 18.45 -5.69 4.03
C PHE A 111 17.17 -5.03 3.54
N LEU A 112 16.40 -5.73 2.69
CA LEU A 112 15.15 -5.18 2.16
C LEU A 112 13.99 -5.50 3.09
N THR A 113 13.26 -4.45 3.44
CA THR A 113 11.96 -4.47 4.13
C THR A 113 10.96 -3.65 3.30
N TRP A 114 9.68 -3.67 3.67
CA TRP A 114 8.68 -2.77 3.05
C TRP A 114 9.05 -1.29 3.16
N GLU A 115 9.77 -0.90 4.20
CA GLU A 115 10.21 0.48 4.44
C GLU A 115 11.50 0.85 3.70
N HIS A 116 12.17 -0.12 3.08
CA HIS A 116 13.43 0.14 2.40
C HIS A 116 13.21 1.11 1.23
N PRO A 117 14.06 2.14 1.04
CA PRO A 117 13.86 3.15 0.00
C PRO A 117 13.67 2.59 -1.41
N LEU A 118 14.36 1.50 -1.75
CA LEU A 118 14.19 0.79 -3.03
C LEU A 118 12.77 0.23 -3.20
N VAL A 119 12.20 -0.34 -2.14
CA VAL A 119 10.85 -0.93 -2.17
C VAL A 119 9.80 0.18 -2.27
N ASN A 120 9.94 1.24 -1.47
CA ASN A 120 9.04 2.40 -1.54
C ASN A 120 9.08 3.06 -2.92
N GLN A 121 10.26 3.27 -3.50
CA GLN A 121 10.37 3.83 -4.85
C GLN A 121 9.74 2.93 -5.91
N ALA A 122 9.87 1.60 -5.78
CA ALA A 122 9.19 0.66 -6.68
C ALA A 122 7.67 0.73 -6.54
N LEU A 123 7.15 0.84 -5.31
CA LEU A 123 5.72 1.02 -5.03
C LEU A 123 5.21 2.34 -5.61
N ASP A 124 5.87 3.45 -5.30
CA ASP A 124 5.52 4.78 -5.80
C ASP A 124 5.49 4.81 -7.33
N ARG A 125 6.45 4.12 -7.98
CA ARG A 125 6.51 4.03 -9.43
C ARG A 125 5.31 3.31 -10.01
N VAL A 126 4.91 2.18 -9.43
CA VAL A 126 3.72 1.41 -9.86
C VAL A 126 2.46 2.24 -9.65
N LEU A 127 2.32 2.91 -8.49
CA LEU A 127 1.16 3.75 -8.16
C LEU A 127 1.06 5.03 -9.00
N SER A 128 2.18 5.51 -9.53
CA SER A 128 2.24 6.70 -10.39
C SER A 128 2.07 6.37 -11.88
N ASP A 129 2.22 5.10 -12.27
CA ASP A 129 2.09 4.70 -13.67
C ASP A 129 0.62 4.61 -14.09
N GLN A 130 0.37 4.71 -15.40
CA GLN A 130 -0.94 4.42 -16.00
C GLN A 130 -1.00 2.98 -16.55
N ILE A 131 0.13 2.27 -16.55
CA ILE A 131 0.20 0.87 -16.98
C ILE A 131 -0.56 0.01 -15.96
N GLY A 132 -1.64 -0.62 -16.42
CA GLY A 132 -2.50 -1.47 -15.59
C GLY A 132 -3.86 -0.86 -15.27
N ASN A 133 -4.07 0.44 -15.52
CA ASN A 133 -5.31 1.14 -15.19
C ASN A 133 -6.49 0.72 -16.07
N ALA A 134 -6.23 0.13 -17.25
CA ALA A 134 -7.27 -0.39 -18.12
C ALA A 134 -6.83 -1.72 -18.73
N CYS A 135 -7.63 -2.77 -18.55
CA CYS A 135 -7.38 -4.05 -19.19
C CYS A 135 -8.67 -4.78 -19.56
N VAL A 136 -8.54 -5.80 -20.40
CA VAL A 136 -9.61 -6.71 -20.77
C VAL A 136 -9.20 -8.15 -20.48
N SER A 137 -10.10 -8.93 -19.89
CA SER A 137 -9.87 -10.33 -19.57
C SER A 137 -11.00 -11.20 -20.12
N LEU A 138 -10.63 -12.35 -20.69
CA LEU A 138 -11.56 -13.41 -21.04
C LEU A 138 -11.44 -14.48 -19.96
N ILE A 139 -12.51 -14.82 -19.24
CA ILE A 139 -12.47 -15.81 -18.16
C ILE A 139 -13.42 -16.95 -18.41
N LYS A 140 -13.13 -18.14 -17.86
CA LYS A 140 -14.07 -19.25 -17.84
C LYS A 140 -14.64 -19.46 -16.44
N ARG A 141 -15.92 -19.15 -16.23
CA ARG A 141 -16.60 -19.41 -14.96
C ARG A 141 -17.92 -20.14 -15.17
N PRO A 142 -18.05 -21.41 -14.75
CA PRO A 142 -19.27 -22.21 -14.95
C PRO A 142 -20.54 -21.60 -14.35
N ALA A 143 -20.40 -20.76 -13.32
CA ALA A 143 -21.52 -20.11 -12.65
C ALA A 143 -22.09 -18.90 -13.41
N LEU A 144 -21.44 -18.46 -14.50
CA LEU A 144 -21.86 -17.32 -15.31
C LEU A 144 -22.16 -17.76 -16.74
N PRO A 145 -23.24 -17.26 -17.37
CA PRO A 145 -23.52 -17.55 -18.77
C PRO A 145 -22.40 -17.03 -19.67
N ALA A 146 -22.05 -17.79 -20.71
CA ALA A 146 -21.08 -17.35 -21.71
C ALA A 146 -21.53 -16.04 -22.38
N GLY A 147 -20.58 -15.14 -22.65
CA GLY A 147 -20.84 -13.81 -23.19
C GLY A 147 -21.32 -12.78 -22.18
N THR A 148 -21.41 -13.11 -20.88
CA THR A 148 -21.67 -12.11 -19.84
C THR A 148 -20.50 -11.13 -19.76
N LEU A 149 -20.82 -9.85 -19.83
CA LEU A 149 -19.92 -8.71 -19.65
C LEU A 149 -19.95 -8.27 -18.19
N LEU A 150 -18.80 -8.23 -17.53
CA LEU A 150 -18.64 -7.62 -16.20
C LEU A 150 -17.64 -6.47 -16.29
N VAL A 151 -17.77 -5.50 -15.38
CA VAL A 151 -16.80 -4.42 -15.22
C VAL A 151 -16.30 -4.47 -13.80
N GLU A 152 -15.00 -4.69 -13.65
CA GLU A 152 -14.31 -4.56 -12.39
C GLU A 152 -13.69 -3.17 -12.27
N CYS A 153 -13.92 -2.52 -11.15
CA CYS A 153 -13.41 -1.19 -10.84
C CYS A 153 -12.59 -1.26 -9.56
N LEU A 154 -11.46 -0.58 -9.54
CA LEU A 154 -10.70 -0.31 -8.34
C LEU A 154 -10.71 1.19 -8.09
N TYR A 155 -11.33 1.61 -6.98
CA TYR A 155 -11.29 2.97 -6.51
C TYR A 155 -10.24 3.09 -5.41
N ARG A 156 -9.52 4.21 -5.41
CA ARG A 156 -8.64 4.61 -4.32
C ARG A 156 -9.28 5.77 -3.56
N LEU A 157 -9.19 5.75 -2.24
CA LEU A 157 -9.62 6.86 -1.41
C LEU A 157 -8.48 7.88 -1.31
N ASP A 158 -8.65 9.02 -1.99
CA ASP A 158 -7.64 10.09 -1.96
C ASP A 158 -7.89 10.99 -0.74
N CYS A 159 -6.95 10.98 0.20
CA CYS A 159 -6.93 11.89 1.37
C CYS A 159 -5.79 12.89 1.19
N ALA A 160 -6.11 14.11 0.75
CA ALA A 160 -5.13 15.18 0.51
C ALA A 160 -4.71 15.89 1.82
N ALA A 161 -4.19 15.12 2.77
CA ALA A 161 -3.77 15.61 4.08
C ALA A 161 -2.24 15.71 4.21
N PRO A 162 -1.71 16.65 5.01
CA PRO A 162 -0.30 16.66 5.36
C PRO A 162 0.16 15.33 5.99
N PRO A 163 1.35 14.81 5.64
CA PRO A 163 1.86 13.56 6.21
C PRO A 163 1.95 13.56 7.74
N SER A 164 2.08 14.74 8.36
CA SER A 164 2.14 14.91 9.81
C SER A 164 0.85 14.53 10.55
N LEU A 165 -0.28 14.45 9.85
CA LEU A 165 -1.56 14.00 10.43
C LEU A 165 -1.75 12.48 10.33
N ASP A 166 -1.01 11.83 9.43
CA ASP A 166 -0.99 10.37 9.26
C ASP A 166 -2.40 9.77 9.20
N LEU A 167 -3.26 10.36 8.36
CA LEU A 167 -4.68 9.99 8.26
C LEU A 167 -4.90 8.71 7.47
N GLN A 168 -3.98 8.37 6.56
CA GLN A 168 -4.11 7.17 5.72
C GLN A 168 -4.11 5.88 6.54
N GLN A 169 -3.38 5.81 7.65
CA GLN A 169 -3.40 4.64 8.55
C GLN A 169 -4.77 4.39 9.22
N HIS A 170 -5.66 5.39 9.19
CA HIS A 170 -6.97 5.31 9.81
C HIS A 170 -8.06 4.85 8.83
N LEU A 171 -7.76 4.77 7.54
CA LEU A 171 -8.61 4.16 6.53
C LEU A 171 -8.36 2.65 6.54
N GLU A 172 -9.34 1.86 6.99
CA GLU A 172 -9.29 0.40 7.01
C GLU A 172 -9.28 -0.18 5.59
N GLN A 173 -10.01 0.46 4.68
CA GLN A 173 -10.09 0.09 3.26
C GLN A 173 -9.70 1.27 2.36
N PRO A 174 -8.40 1.56 2.17
CA PRO A 174 -7.94 2.66 1.31
C PRO A 174 -8.24 2.41 -0.18
N PHE A 175 -8.56 1.16 -0.55
CA PHE A 175 -8.99 0.77 -1.88
C PHE A 175 -10.34 0.06 -1.82
N LEU A 176 -11.24 0.42 -2.71
CA LEU A 176 -12.57 -0.18 -2.86
C LEU A 176 -12.63 -0.88 -4.21
N ARG A 177 -12.89 -2.19 -4.21
CA ARG A 177 -13.05 -2.99 -5.42
C ARG A 177 -14.51 -3.29 -5.65
N PHE A 178 -14.97 -3.13 -6.89
CA PHE A 178 -16.32 -3.48 -7.32
C PHE A 178 -16.29 -4.35 -8.56
N ILE A 179 -17.15 -5.36 -8.66
CA ILE A 179 -17.37 -6.16 -9.88
C ILE A 179 -18.84 -6.08 -10.24
N ILE A 180 -19.14 -5.28 -11.25
CA ILE A 180 -20.50 -4.95 -11.66
C ILE A 180 -20.93 -5.85 -12.81
N ALA A 181 -22.18 -6.32 -12.76
CA ALA A 181 -22.83 -7.08 -13.83
C ALA A 181 -23.85 -6.22 -14.60
N PRO A 182 -24.39 -6.73 -15.74
CA PRO A 182 -25.46 -6.08 -16.47
C PRO A 182 -26.74 -5.97 -15.63
N GLY A 183 -27.28 -4.75 -15.52
CA GLY A 183 -28.32 -4.43 -14.55
C GLY A 183 -27.69 -4.20 -13.18
N PRO A 184 -27.99 -3.09 -12.49
CA PRO A 184 -27.21 -2.55 -11.35
C PRO A 184 -27.05 -3.56 -10.21
N LEU A 185 -26.03 -4.41 -10.33
CA LEU A 185 -25.80 -5.58 -9.49
C LEU A 185 -24.32 -5.70 -9.20
N ASP A 186 -24.00 -5.63 -7.91
CA ASP A 186 -22.66 -5.88 -7.39
C ASP A 186 -22.44 -7.38 -7.17
N LEU A 187 -21.44 -7.93 -7.86
CA LEU A 187 -20.99 -9.31 -7.73
C LEU A 187 -19.67 -9.44 -6.96
N THR A 188 -19.09 -8.36 -6.45
CA THR A 188 -17.80 -8.36 -5.71
C THR A 188 -17.69 -9.49 -4.69
N PRO A 189 -18.69 -9.77 -3.84
CA PRO A 189 -18.59 -10.84 -2.84
C PRO A 189 -18.46 -12.26 -3.42
N ARG A 190 -18.71 -12.44 -4.72
CA ARG A 190 -18.58 -13.73 -5.43
C ARG A 190 -17.21 -13.94 -6.07
N PHE A 191 -16.32 -12.96 -5.96
CA PHE A 191 -14.99 -12.98 -6.53
C PHE A 191 -13.95 -12.68 -5.46
N GLU A 192 -12.98 -13.57 -5.34
CA GLU A 192 -11.82 -13.32 -4.51
C GLU A 192 -10.88 -12.29 -5.18
N PHE A 193 -10.01 -11.69 -4.36
CA PHE A 193 -9.12 -10.63 -4.83
C PHE A 193 -8.01 -11.14 -5.76
N ASP A 194 -7.62 -12.42 -5.61
CA ASP A 194 -6.60 -13.10 -6.42
C ASP A 194 -6.77 -12.74 -7.92
N PRO A 195 -5.68 -12.55 -8.71
CA PRO A 195 -5.77 -12.54 -10.16
C PRO A 195 -6.76 -13.60 -10.60
N LEU A 196 -7.67 -13.23 -11.50
CA LEU A 196 -8.51 -14.18 -12.20
C LEU A 196 -7.57 -15.13 -12.98
N LEU A 197 -7.00 -16.14 -12.29
CA LEU A 197 -6.08 -17.16 -12.81
C LEU A 197 -6.76 -17.97 -13.92
N ASP A 198 -8.09 -17.85 -14.02
CA ASP A 198 -8.93 -18.35 -15.09
C ASP A 198 -8.89 -17.50 -16.38
N ALA A 199 -8.01 -16.50 -16.46
CA ALA A 199 -7.82 -15.69 -17.66
C ALA A 199 -7.32 -16.55 -18.81
N LEU A 200 -8.13 -16.64 -19.86
CA LEU A 200 -7.82 -17.34 -21.08
C LEU A 200 -7.03 -16.43 -22.04
N PRO A 201 -6.09 -17.00 -22.81
CA PRO A 201 -5.42 -16.26 -23.87
C PRO A 201 -6.45 -15.78 -24.89
N ALA A 202 -6.46 -14.48 -25.16
CA ALA A 202 -7.40 -13.87 -26.10
C ALA A 202 -6.69 -12.87 -27.02
N LYS A 203 -7.17 -12.79 -28.27
CA LYS A 203 -6.68 -11.77 -29.21
C LYS A 203 -7.27 -10.40 -28.83
N PRO A 204 -6.48 -9.31 -28.85
CA PRO A 204 -6.98 -7.99 -28.47
C PRO A 204 -8.09 -7.44 -29.40
N GLU A 205 -7.98 -7.66 -30.71
CA GLU A 205 -8.85 -7.00 -31.70
C GLU A 205 -10.34 -7.34 -31.57
N PRO A 206 -10.75 -8.62 -31.41
CA PRO A 206 -12.16 -8.97 -31.23
C PRO A 206 -12.74 -8.41 -29.92
N LEU A 207 -11.94 -8.41 -28.84
CA LEU A 207 -12.33 -7.89 -27.54
C LEU A 207 -12.52 -6.37 -27.59
N ALA A 208 -11.62 -5.64 -28.25
CA ALA A 208 -11.74 -4.20 -28.43
C ALA A 208 -13.00 -3.80 -29.19
N LYS A 209 -13.36 -4.56 -30.24
CA LYS A 209 -14.62 -4.36 -30.98
C LYS A 209 -15.84 -4.59 -30.10
N LEU A 210 -15.83 -5.65 -29.29
CA LEU A 210 -16.92 -5.97 -28.37
C LEU A 210 -17.11 -4.87 -27.33
N ILE A 211 -16.02 -4.37 -26.74
CA ILE A 211 -16.04 -3.23 -25.81
C ILE A 211 -16.65 -1.99 -26.50
N GLY A 212 -16.22 -1.70 -27.74
CA GLY A 212 -16.78 -0.58 -28.50
C GLY A 212 -18.29 -0.69 -28.72
N LEU A 213 -18.80 -1.90 -28.98
CA LEU A 213 -20.24 -2.15 -29.15
C LEU A 213 -21.03 -2.04 -27.82
N GLN A 214 -20.40 -2.38 -26.69
CA GLN A 214 -21.03 -2.37 -25.37
C GLN A 214 -20.73 -1.10 -24.55
N ARG A 215 -20.20 -0.05 -25.19
CA ARG A 215 -19.74 1.17 -24.51
C ARG A 215 -20.80 1.80 -23.60
N SER A 216 -22.02 1.96 -24.09
CA SER A 216 -23.11 2.57 -23.31
C SER A 216 -23.48 1.74 -22.07
N GLN A 217 -23.40 0.41 -22.19
CA GLN A 217 -23.63 -0.50 -21.07
C GLN A 217 -22.50 -0.37 -20.03
N ILE A 218 -21.25 -0.34 -20.47
CA ILE A 218 -20.08 -0.14 -19.59
C ILE A 218 -20.19 1.20 -18.85
N GLU A 219 -20.51 2.28 -19.55
CA GLU A 219 -20.71 3.61 -18.95
C GLU A 219 -21.81 3.59 -17.88
N SER A 220 -22.93 2.89 -18.12
CA SER A 220 -23.99 2.72 -17.11
C SER A 220 -23.54 1.88 -15.91
N MET A 221 -22.69 0.87 -16.10
CA MET A 221 -22.14 0.05 -15.02
C MET A 221 -21.13 0.85 -14.17
N LEU A 222 -20.33 1.71 -14.80
CA LEU A 222 -19.41 2.62 -14.12
C LEU A 222 -20.16 3.64 -13.26
N GLN A 223 -21.25 4.23 -13.77
CA GLN A 223 -22.09 5.13 -12.98
C GLN A 223 -22.68 4.46 -11.72
N PHE A 224 -23.05 3.18 -11.84
CA PHE A 224 -23.50 2.41 -10.69
C PHE A 224 -22.35 2.14 -9.70
N ALA A 225 -21.15 1.81 -10.20
CA ALA A 225 -19.96 1.66 -9.38
C ALA A 225 -19.58 2.96 -8.64
N ASP A 226 -19.70 4.12 -9.28
CA ASP A 226 -19.44 5.43 -8.66
C ASP A 226 -20.37 5.65 -7.45
N ALA A 227 -21.66 5.38 -7.60
CA ALA A 227 -22.63 5.51 -6.50
C ALA A 227 -22.34 4.55 -5.33
N LEU A 228 -21.86 3.33 -5.61
CA LEU A 228 -21.42 2.38 -4.59
C LEU A 228 -20.14 2.86 -3.90
N ALA A 229 -19.18 3.38 -4.66
CA ALA A 229 -17.94 3.93 -4.15
C ALA A 229 -18.19 5.13 -3.21
N ASP A 230 -19.08 6.05 -3.58
CA ASP A 230 -19.49 7.17 -2.72
C ASP A 230 -20.09 6.68 -1.41
N THR A 231 -21.02 5.72 -1.48
CA THR A 231 -21.68 5.15 -0.30
C THR A 231 -20.67 4.48 0.64
N GLN A 232 -19.77 3.67 0.08
CA GLN A 232 -18.76 2.96 0.87
C GLN A 232 -17.69 3.91 1.43
N THR A 233 -17.35 4.97 0.70
CA THR A 233 -16.44 6.03 1.18
C THR A 233 -17.00 6.72 2.42
N LEU A 234 -18.32 7.02 2.45
CA LEU A 234 -18.93 7.61 3.64
C LEU A 234 -18.83 6.71 4.88
N ILE A 235 -18.98 5.39 4.70
CA ILE A 235 -18.83 4.41 5.79
C ILE A 235 -17.38 4.40 6.30
N GLU A 236 -16.43 4.39 5.37
CA GLU A 236 -15.00 4.38 5.67
C GLU A 236 -14.57 5.67 6.40
N VAL A 237 -14.95 6.83 5.88
CA VAL A 237 -14.67 8.14 6.50
C VAL A 237 -15.24 8.24 7.91
N GLN A 238 -16.45 7.74 8.14
CA GLN A 238 -17.04 7.73 9.49
C GLN A 238 -16.28 6.83 10.45
N THR A 239 -15.79 5.69 9.99
CA THR A 239 -15.01 4.73 10.78
C THR A 239 -13.64 5.31 11.10
N ALA A 240 -12.92 5.80 10.08
CA ALA A 240 -11.65 6.49 10.21
C ALA A 240 -11.73 7.70 11.16
N SER A 241 -12.78 8.53 11.03
CA SER A 241 -13.01 9.70 11.90
C SER A 241 -13.21 9.31 13.36
N LYS A 242 -13.96 8.24 13.64
CA LYS A 242 -14.15 7.72 15.00
C LYS A 242 -12.83 7.23 15.59
N THR A 243 -12.07 6.43 14.82
CA THR A 243 -10.80 5.85 15.27
C THR A 243 -9.74 6.94 15.48
N PHE A 244 -9.60 7.86 14.54
CA PHE A 244 -8.69 9.01 14.63
C PHE A 244 -9.04 9.88 15.84
N LYS A 245 -10.30 10.29 15.98
CA LYS A 245 -10.75 11.10 17.12
C LYS A 245 -10.44 10.42 18.45
N LYS A 246 -10.78 9.12 18.59
CA LYS A 246 -10.51 8.36 19.82
C LYS A 246 -9.01 8.33 20.16
N ARG A 247 -8.14 8.16 19.17
CA ARG A 247 -6.68 8.18 19.36
C ARG A 247 -6.19 9.56 19.81
N GLN A 248 -6.67 10.64 19.18
CA GLN A 248 -6.28 12.00 19.55
C GLN A 248 -6.81 12.40 20.92
N ASP A 249 -8.05 12.03 21.26
CA ASP A 249 -8.64 12.29 22.57
C ASP A 249 -7.85 11.58 23.69
N ALA A 250 -7.48 10.31 23.49
CA ALA A 250 -6.64 9.58 24.45
C ALA A 250 -5.23 10.19 24.60
N ALA A 251 -4.63 10.67 23.50
CA ALA A 251 -3.35 11.36 23.54
C ALA A 251 -3.45 12.70 24.27
N HIS A 252 -4.50 13.47 24.03
CA HIS A 252 -4.80 14.72 24.71
C HIS A 252 -4.96 14.50 26.23
N ASP A 253 -5.82 13.56 26.64
CA ASP A 253 -6.07 13.27 28.05
C ASP A 253 -4.78 12.87 28.78
N ARG A 254 -3.94 12.05 28.14
CA ARG A 254 -2.63 11.65 28.67
C ARG A 254 -1.69 12.86 28.83
N LEU A 255 -1.56 13.70 27.80
CA LEU A 255 -0.67 14.85 27.82
C LEU A 255 -1.15 15.92 28.81
N ALA A 256 -2.45 16.19 28.86
CA ALA A 256 -3.07 17.11 29.82
C ALA A 256 -2.86 16.65 31.27
N HIS A 257 -2.97 15.33 31.52
CA HIS A 257 -2.65 14.77 32.83
C HIS A 257 -1.15 14.94 33.18
N LEU A 258 -0.25 14.66 32.24
CA LEU A 258 1.19 14.82 32.45
C LEU A 258 1.59 16.28 32.69
N ALA A 259 1.00 17.24 31.96
CA ALA A 259 1.28 18.67 32.11
C ALA A 259 0.99 19.21 33.52
N ARG A 260 0.03 18.60 34.25
CA ARG A 260 -0.27 18.97 35.64
C ARG A 260 0.84 18.61 36.63
N HIS A 261 1.67 17.61 36.29
CA HIS A 261 2.64 17.03 37.22
C HIS A 261 4.09 17.11 36.72
N ASN A 262 4.31 17.40 35.43
CA ASN A 262 5.61 17.46 34.81
C ASN A 262 5.81 18.79 34.04
N PRO A 263 6.65 19.71 34.54
CA PRO A 263 6.88 21.01 33.90
C PRO A 263 7.57 20.91 32.54
N ALA A 264 8.11 19.73 32.16
CA ALA A 264 8.65 19.50 30.83
C ALA A 264 7.58 19.41 29.74
N VAL A 265 6.31 19.21 30.11
CA VAL A 265 5.17 19.18 29.17
C VAL A 265 4.50 20.55 29.18
N SER A 266 4.71 21.34 28.12
CA SER A 266 4.09 22.65 27.98
C SER A 266 2.61 22.54 27.60
N GLN A 267 1.83 23.55 27.99
CA GLN A 267 0.41 23.66 27.59
C GLN A 267 0.25 23.73 26.06
N GLU A 268 1.22 24.34 25.37
CA GLU A 268 1.26 24.39 23.90
C GLU A 268 1.21 22.99 23.27
N VAL A 269 1.96 22.02 23.81
CA VAL A 269 1.94 20.63 23.30
C VAL A 269 0.58 19.97 23.53
N VAL A 270 -0.10 20.31 24.63
CA VAL A 270 -1.45 19.82 24.91
C VAL A 270 -2.45 20.42 23.92
N ASP A 271 -2.36 21.72 23.65
CA ASP A 271 -3.28 22.42 22.75
C ASP A 271 -3.09 21.98 21.29
N GLN A 272 -1.85 21.72 20.85
CA GLN A 272 -1.53 21.16 19.53
C GLN A 272 -2.27 19.85 19.23
N THR A 273 -2.60 19.04 20.25
CA THR A 273 -3.38 17.81 20.02
C THR A 273 -4.82 18.10 19.57
N LEU A 274 -5.43 19.18 20.08
CA LEU A 274 -6.78 19.59 19.70
C LEU A 274 -6.79 20.18 18.29
N GLU A 275 -5.75 20.93 17.93
CA GLU A 275 -5.55 21.45 16.58
C GLU A 275 -5.37 20.30 15.58
N LYS A 276 -4.50 19.32 15.88
CA LYS A 276 -4.32 18.11 15.06
C LYS A 276 -5.62 17.34 14.89
N ARG A 277 -6.41 17.20 15.96
CA ARG A 277 -7.72 16.54 15.91
C ARG A 277 -8.68 17.28 14.99
N ALA A 278 -8.81 18.60 15.15
CA ALA A 278 -9.71 19.41 14.33
C ALA A 278 -9.29 19.40 12.84
N ALA A 279 -7.99 19.56 12.57
CA ALA A 279 -7.44 19.49 11.22
C ALA A 279 -7.67 18.12 10.59
N GLY A 280 -7.35 17.03 11.31
CA GLY A 280 -7.50 15.68 10.79
C GLY A 280 -8.95 15.31 10.46
N LEU A 281 -9.92 15.71 11.30
CA LEU A 281 -11.33 15.51 10.99
C LEU A 281 -11.78 16.29 9.75
N SER A 282 -11.32 17.54 9.60
CA SER A 282 -11.62 18.35 8.41
C SER A 282 -11.07 17.74 7.11
N PHE A 283 -9.89 17.12 7.15
CA PHE A 283 -9.32 16.42 5.98
C PHE A 283 -10.01 15.09 5.71
N LEU A 284 -10.44 14.35 6.73
CA LEU A 284 -11.21 13.12 6.56
C LEU A 284 -12.56 13.38 5.89
N ASP A 285 -13.23 14.49 6.23
CA ASP A 285 -14.48 14.90 5.60
C ASP A 285 -14.35 15.23 4.09
N GLN A 286 -13.13 15.45 3.61
CA GLN A 286 -12.82 15.76 2.20
C GLN A 286 -12.36 14.54 1.40
N VAL A 287 -12.26 13.36 2.04
CA VAL A 287 -11.89 12.13 1.35
C VAL A 287 -12.94 11.80 0.30
N SER A 288 -12.48 11.49 -0.91
CA SER A 288 -13.34 11.12 -2.03
C SER A 288 -12.78 9.89 -2.74
N PRO A 289 -13.67 9.04 -3.31
CA PRO A 289 -13.23 7.94 -4.13
C PRO A 289 -12.78 8.45 -5.49
N ARG A 290 -11.65 7.93 -5.97
CA ARG A 290 -11.15 8.14 -7.33
C ARG A 290 -11.03 6.80 -8.02
N LEU A 291 -11.62 6.66 -9.21
CA LEU A 291 -11.44 5.49 -10.04
C LEU A 291 -9.97 5.41 -10.51
N ASP A 292 -9.28 4.35 -10.10
CA ASP A 292 -7.85 4.15 -10.33
C ASP A 292 -7.61 3.14 -11.47
N ALA A 293 -8.34 2.02 -11.46
CA ALA A 293 -8.25 0.99 -12.49
C ALA A 293 -9.60 0.39 -12.88
N ILE A 294 -9.69 -0.05 -14.14
CA ILE A 294 -10.85 -0.74 -14.73
C ILE A 294 -10.39 -2.00 -15.44
N ARG A 295 -11.09 -3.11 -15.21
CA ARG A 295 -10.95 -4.35 -15.97
C ARG A 295 -12.30 -4.76 -16.56
N VAL A 296 -12.38 -4.81 -17.89
CA VAL A 296 -13.55 -5.38 -18.59
C VAL A 296 -13.38 -6.89 -18.64
N ILE A 297 -14.33 -7.63 -18.10
CA ILE A 297 -14.29 -9.09 -18.04
C ILE A 297 -15.38 -9.64 -18.96
N ILE A 298 -15.00 -10.56 -19.82
CA ILE A 298 -15.92 -11.29 -20.69
C ILE A 298 -15.84 -12.76 -20.30
N THR A 299 -16.98 -13.40 -20.15
CA THR A 299 -17.05 -14.84 -19.85
C THR A 299 -17.08 -15.65 -21.14
N ALA A 300 -16.22 -16.67 -21.22
CA ALA A 300 -16.13 -17.63 -22.33
C ALA A 300 -17.10 -18.79 -22.16
#